data_AF-A0A6T8N1Y7-F1
#
_entry.id   AF-A0A6T8N1Y7-F1
#
_cell.length_a   1.000
_cell.length_b   1.000
_cell.length_c   1.000
_cell.angle_alpha   90.00
_cell.angle_beta   90.00
_cell.angle_gamma   90.00
#
_symmetry.space_group_name_H-M   'P 1'
#
loop_
_entity.id
_entity.type
_entity.pdbx_description
1 polymer ?
#
loop_
_entity_poly.entity_id
_entity_poly.type
_entity_poly.pdbx_seq_one_letter_code
_entity_poly.pdbx_strand_id
1 'polypeptide(L)'
;MDLEMDLADPVAVIVTLQGYQSKLAGQVETLKQDMATCRENQRKYGAGPWKTSLSSLQKSLAARSNLLKEVRFQLDLVAAQVRQGRGLCNKLNKLVGPPVTTINLSAGQQQPRPHTSDGSR
;
A
#
# COMPACT_ATOMS: atom_id res chain seq x y z
N MET A 1 8.37 -27.63 -15.23
CA MET A 1 8.43 -27.12 -13.84
C MET A 1 7.77 -25.76 -13.89
N ASP A 2 6.46 -25.74 -13.69
CA ASP A 2 5.70 -24.50 -13.57
C ASP A 2 6.12 -23.84 -12.25
N LEU A 3 6.93 -22.78 -12.36
CA LEU A 3 7.06 -21.82 -11.27
C LEU A 3 5.74 -21.05 -11.22
N GLU A 4 4.73 -21.62 -10.55
CA GLU A 4 3.75 -20.81 -9.87
C GLU A 4 4.51 -20.02 -8.79
N MET A 5 5.09 -18.89 -9.20
CA MET A 5 5.36 -17.80 -8.30
C MET A 5 3.98 -17.40 -7.76
N ASP A 6 3.67 -17.89 -6.57
CA ASP A 6 2.57 -17.41 -5.74
C ASP A 6 2.83 -15.93 -5.43
N LEU A 7 2.50 -15.08 -6.40
CA LEU A 7 2.59 -13.64 -6.33
C LEU A 7 1.47 -13.20 -5.40
N ALA A 8 1.73 -13.28 -4.10
CA ALA A 8 0.88 -12.69 -3.09
C ALA A 8 0.46 -11.29 -3.54
N ASP A 9 -0.85 -11.02 -3.53
CA ASP A 9 -1.41 -9.75 -3.97
C ASP A 9 -0.63 -8.58 -3.32
N PRO A 10 0.05 -7.73 -4.12
CA PRO A 10 0.84 -6.63 -3.60
C PRO A 10 0.04 -5.71 -2.67
N VAL A 11 -1.26 -5.57 -2.90
CA VAL A 11 -2.14 -4.79 -2.02
C VAL A 11 -2.30 -5.48 -0.66
N ALA A 12 -2.56 -6.79 -0.64
CA ALA A 12 -2.64 -7.58 0.59
C ALA A 12 -1.33 -7.55 1.38
N VAL A 13 -0.18 -7.59 0.71
CA VAL A 13 1.15 -7.46 1.34
C VAL A 13 1.31 -6.08 1.99
N ILE A 14 0.97 -4.99 1.29
CA ILE A 14 1.05 -3.63 1.82
C ILE A 14 0.18 -3.47 3.08
N VAL A 15 -1.09 -3.91 3.00
CA VAL A 15 -2.03 -3.83 4.13
C VAL A 15 -1.50 -4.60 5.33
N THR A 16 -0.93 -5.79 5.10
CA THR A 16 -0.33 -6.62 6.15
C THR A 16 0.86 -5.92 6.81
N LEU A 17 1.77 -5.37 6.02
CA LEU A 17 2.94 -4.62 6.53
C LEU A 17 2.51 -3.37 7.32
N GLN A 18 1.51 -2.62 6.86
CA GLN A 18 0.95 -1.48 7.59
C GLN A 18 0.31 -1.90 8.93
N GLY A 19 -0.37 -3.05 8.95
CA GLY A 19 -0.90 -3.65 10.17
C GLY A 19 0.21 -3.99 11.17
N TYR A 20 1.29 -4.63 10.71
CA TYR A 20 2.45 -4.92 11.56
C TYR A 20 3.16 -3.66 12.05
N GLN A 21 3.31 -2.64 11.20
CA GLN A 21 3.88 -1.35 11.58
C GLN A 21 3.09 -0.74 12.73
N SER A 22 1.76 -0.70 12.62
CA SER A 22 0.87 -0.14 13.65
C SER A 22 0.94 -0.92 14.95
N LYS A 23 0.92 -2.25 14.88
CA LYS A 23 1.04 -3.13 16.05
C LYS A 23 2.38 -2.97 16.77
N LEU A 24 3.48 -2.97 16.02
CA LEU A 24 4.82 -2.80 16.58
C LEU A 24 5.02 -1.40 17.18
N ALA A 25 4.48 -0.35 16.55
CA ALA A 25 4.51 1.00 17.09
C ALA A 25 3.78 1.07 18.44
N GLY A 26 2.58 0.48 18.54
CA GLY A 26 1.86 0.37 19.80
C GLY A 26 2.67 -0.34 20.88
N GLN A 27 3.27 -1.50 20.56
CA GLN A 27 4.12 -2.25 21.49
C GLN A 27 5.34 -1.45 21.98
N VAL A 28 5.97 -0.67 21.09
CA VAL A 28 7.10 0.19 21.44
C VAL A 28 6.67 1.27 22.44
N GLU A 29 5.53 1.90 22.23
CA GLU A 29 5.01 2.91 23.17
C GLU A 29 4.61 2.30 24.51
N THR A 30 3.96 1.13 24.52
CA THR A 30 3.69 0.39 25.76
C THR A 30 4.98 0.09 26.53
N LEU A 31 6.01 -0.42 25.87
CA LEU A 31 7.30 -0.72 26.51
C LEU A 31 7.98 0.54 27.07
N LYS A 32 7.87 1.68 26.39
CA LYS A 32 8.38 2.96 26.92
C LYS A 32 7.61 3.38 28.18
N GLN A 33 6.29 3.23 28.18
CA GLN A 33 5.43 3.54 29.32
C GLN A 33 5.77 2.63 30.52
N ASP A 34 5.95 1.33 30.28
CA ASP A 34 6.33 0.35 31.29
C ASP A 34 7.71 0.68 31.87
N MET A 35 8.67 1.05 31.02
CA MET A 35 9.99 1.51 31.48
C MET A 35 9.92 2.77 32.33
N ALA A 36 9.09 3.75 31.95
CA ALA A 36 8.89 4.97 32.73
C ALA A 36 8.29 4.65 34.11
N THR A 37 7.28 3.78 34.14
CA THR A 37 6.64 3.31 35.38
C THR A 37 7.64 2.57 36.27
N CYS A 38 8.46 1.69 35.67
CA CYS A 38 9.48 0.94 36.40
C CYS A 38 10.57 1.86 36.99
N ARG A 39 11.00 2.89 36.26
CA ARG A 39 11.92 3.92 36.78
C ARG A 39 11.31 4.75 37.91
N GLU A 40 10.04 5.09 37.81
CA GLU A 40 9.35 5.82 38.88
C GLU A 40 9.24 4.98 40.15
N ASN A 41 8.91 3.69 40.01
CA ASN A 41 8.91 2.77 41.14
C ASN A 41 10.30 2.54 41.72
N GLN A 42 11.34 2.49 40.87
CA GLN A 42 12.74 2.44 41.29
C GLN A 42 13.11 3.66 42.16
N ARG A 43 12.62 4.84 41.79
CA ARG A 43 12.82 6.08 42.54
C ARG A 43 12.11 6.07 43.88
N LYS A 44 10.87 5.56 43.94
CA LYS A 44 10.05 5.51 45.16
C LYS A 44 10.49 4.44 46.16
N TYR A 45 10.88 3.26 45.67
CA TYR A 45 11.05 2.07 46.50
C TYR A 45 12.50 1.52 46.51
N GLY A 46 13.43 2.22 45.85
CA GLY A 46 14.84 1.83 45.78
C GLY A 46 15.16 0.90 44.60
N ALA A 47 16.45 0.80 44.25
CA ALA A 47 16.89 0.26 42.96
C ALA A 47 16.88 -1.27 42.82
N GLY A 48 17.00 -2.01 43.92
CA GLY A 48 17.26 -3.45 43.93
C GLY A 48 16.25 -4.30 43.14
N PRO A 49 14.94 -4.20 43.42
CA PRO A 49 13.92 -5.04 42.79
C PRO A 49 13.71 -4.80 41.29
N TRP A 50 14.09 -3.62 40.78
CA TRP A 50 13.69 -3.17 39.45
C TRP A 50 14.76 -3.34 38.38
N LYS A 51 16.01 -3.62 38.77
CA LYS A 51 17.17 -3.70 37.86
C LYS A 51 16.96 -4.76 36.76
N THR A 52 16.49 -5.95 37.13
CA THR A 52 16.23 -7.05 36.19
C THR A 52 15.09 -6.71 35.24
N SER A 53 14.00 -6.15 35.76
CA SER A 53 12.83 -5.74 34.98
C SER A 53 13.19 -4.66 33.96
N LEU A 54 13.95 -3.63 34.36
CA LEU A 54 14.42 -2.59 33.45
C LEU A 54 15.31 -3.13 32.34
N SER A 55 16.24 -4.04 32.65
CA SER A 55 17.09 -4.68 31.65
C SER A 55 16.28 -5.50 30.64
N SER A 56 15.28 -6.26 31.10
CA SER A 56 14.38 -7.02 30.23
C SER A 56 13.53 -6.11 29.32
N LEU A 57 12.97 -5.04 29.89
CA LEU A 57 12.20 -4.05 29.14
C LEU A 57 13.06 -3.33 28.10
N GLN A 58 14.31 -2.98 28.43
CA GLN A 58 15.25 -2.38 27.48
C GLN A 58 15.56 -3.29 26.29
N LYS A 59 15.83 -4.57 26.55
CA LYS A 59 16.07 -5.56 25.49
C LYS A 59 14.84 -5.72 24.59
N SER A 60 13.66 -5.82 25.21
CA SER A 60 12.39 -5.95 24.49
C SER A 60 12.10 -4.71 23.64
N LEU A 61 12.34 -3.51 24.18
CA LEU A 61 12.16 -2.25 23.47
C LEU A 61 13.09 -2.16 22.26
N ALA A 62 14.37 -2.53 22.43
CA ALA A 62 15.34 -2.55 21.34
C ALA A 62 14.91 -3.52 20.22
N ALA A 63 14.51 -4.74 20.60
CA ALA A 63 14.06 -5.75 19.65
C ALA A 63 12.83 -5.28 18.85
N ARG A 64 11.80 -4.76 19.53
CA ARG A 64 10.58 -4.25 18.86
C ARG A 64 10.85 -3.01 18.00
N SER A 65 11.73 -2.13 18.46
CA SER A 65 12.13 -0.95 17.69
C SER A 65 12.88 -1.34 16.41
N ASN A 66 13.73 -2.36 16.45
CA ASN A 66 14.45 -2.86 15.28
C ASN A 66 13.50 -3.52 14.28
N LEU A 67 12.56 -4.34 14.74
CA LEU A 67 11.51 -4.90 13.87
C LEU A 67 10.65 -3.81 13.23
N LEU A 68 10.30 -2.75 13.98
CA LEU A 68 9.54 -1.63 13.44
C LEU A 68 10.31 -0.89 12.33
N LYS A 69 11.62 -0.72 12.49
CA LYS A 69 12.49 -0.14 11.45
C LYS A 69 12.51 -1.01 10.20
N GLU A 70 12.64 -2.32 10.36
CA GLU A 70 12.63 -3.28 9.25
C GLU A 70 11.31 -3.21 8.47
N VAL A 71 10.16 -3.25 9.16
CA VAL A 71 8.85 -3.14 8.51
C VAL A 71 8.69 -1.81 7.78
N ARG A 72 9.18 -0.70 8.36
CA ARG A 72 9.18 0.61 7.69
C ARG A 72 10.02 0.62 6.43
N PHE A 73 11.22 0.03 6.49
CA PHE A 73 12.09 -0.11 5.33
C PHE A 73 11.42 -0.92 4.21
N GLN A 74 10.76 -2.03 4.55
CA GLN A 74 10.02 -2.84 3.58
C GLN A 74 8.84 -2.07 2.96
N LEU A 75 8.10 -1.29 3.75
CA LEU A 75 7.04 -0.41 3.23
C LEU A 75 7.59 0.65 2.26
N ASP A 76 8.73 1.26 2.59
CA ASP A 76 9.38 2.25 1.72
C ASP A 76 9.84 1.62 0.40
N LEU A 77 10.38 0.40 0.45
CA LEU A 77 10.77 -0.36 -0.73
C LEU A 77 9.57 -0.64 -1.63
N VAL A 78 8.46 -1.14 -1.06
CA VAL A 78 7.23 -1.41 -1.83
C VAL A 78 6.67 -0.12 -2.43
N ALA A 79 6.66 0.99 -1.68
CA ALA A 79 6.22 2.28 -2.18
C ALA A 79 7.07 2.78 -3.37
N ALA A 80 8.39 2.58 -3.32
CA ALA A 80 9.29 2.91 -4.41
C ALA A 80 9.00 2.06 -5.66
N GLN A 81 8.79 0.75 -5.50
CA GLN A 81 8.45 -0.16 -6.61
C GLN A 81 7.11 0.19 -7.24
N VAL A 82 6.08 0.48 -6.45
CA VAL A 82 4.77 0.95 -6.95
C VAL A 82 4.92 2.23 -7.77
N ARG A 83 5.75 3.17 -7.32
CA ARG A 83 6.02 4.42 -8.06
C ARG A 83 6.72 4.16 -9.39
N GLN A 84 7.71 3.27 -9.42
CA GLN A 84 8.40 2.88 -10.64
C GLN A 84 7.44 2.20 -11.63
N GLY A 85 6.63 1.24 -11.17
CA GLY A 85 5.62 0.56 -11.98
C GLY A 85 4.61 1.53 -12.58
N ARG A 86 4.06 2.45 -11.76
CA ARG A 86 3.18 3.53 -12.26
C ARG A 86 3.88 4.39 -13.32
N GLY A 87 5.16 4.72 -13.13
CA GLY A 87 5.95 5.45 -14.11
C GLY A 87 6.09 4.72 -15.45
N LEU A 88 6.30 3.40 -15.42
CA LEU A 88 6.34 2.57 -16.62
C LEU A 88 4.98 2.51 -17.31
N CYS A 89 3.89 2.27 -16.59
CA CYS A 89 2.54 2.27 -17.15
C CYS A 89 2.21 3.60 -17.84
N ASN A 90 2.58 4.73 -17.22
CA ASN A 90 2.38 6.05 -17.82
C ASN A 90 3.18 6.26 -19.10
N LYS A 91 4.43 5.78 -19.16
CA LYS A 91 5.25 5.83 -20.37
C LYS A 91 4.65 4.97 -21.48
N LEU A 92 4.22 3.75 -21.16
CA LEU A 92 3.56 2.86 -22.11
C LEU A 92 2.26 3.46 -22.64
N ASN A 93 1.42 4.03 -21.77
CA ASN A 93 0.19 4.70 -22.20
C ASN A 93 0.44 5.88 -23.15
N LYS A 94 1.55 6.62 -22.95
CA LYS A 94 1.97 7.68 -23.88
C LYS A 94 2.49 7.14 -25.21
N LEU A 95 3.14 5.98 -25.22
CA LEU A 95 3.71 5.35 -26.42
C LEU A 95 2.65 4.64 -27.27
N VAL A 96 1.65 4.03 -26.63
CA VAL A 96 0.55 3.34 -27.31
C VAL A 96 -0.47 4.32 -27.88
N GLY A 97 -0.51 5.56 -27.38
CA GLY A 97 -1.46 6.59 -27.81
C GLY A 97 -2.91 6.22 -27.48
N PRO A 98 -3.87 7.15 -27.64
CA PRO A 98 -5.28 6.77 -27.59
C PRO A 98 -5.55 5.71 -28.68
N PRO A 99 -6.50 4.78 -28.47
CA PRO A 99 -6.94 3.92 -29.56
C PRO A 99 -7.30 4.81 -30.74
N VAL A 100 -6.68 4.55 -31.89
CA VAL A 100 -6.95 5.27 -33.14
C VAL A 100 -8.42 5.02 -33.50
N THR A 101 -9.30 5.92 -33.10
CA THR A 101 -10.67 5.98 -33.61
C THR A 101 -10.62 6.68 -34.98
N THR A 102 -10.24 5.95 -36.01
CA THR A 102 -10.58 6.34 -37.39
C THR A 102 -11.36 5.22 -38.03
N ILE A 103 -12.67 5.25 -37.81
CA ILE A 103 -13.64 4.85 -38.83
C ILE A 103 -14.44 6.10 -39.14
N ASN A 104 -13.94 6.89 -40.09
CA ASN A 104 -14.73 7.93 -40.74
C ASN A 104 -15.29 7.28 -42.02
N LEU A 105 -16.45 6.63 -41.90
CA LEU A 105 -17.22 6.16 -43.06
C LEU A 105 -18.24 7.23 -43.42
N SER A 106 -17.75 8.31 -44.01
CA SER A 106 -18.58 9.22 -44.80
C SER A 106 -18.53 8.76 -46.26
N ALA A 107 -19.42 7.85 -46.66
CA ALA A 107 -19.77 7.55 -48.06
C ALA A 107 -21.05 6.68 -48.07
N GLY A 108 -22.18 7.06 -48.67
CA GLY A 108 -22.46 8.22 -49.49
C GLY A 108 -23.95 8.57 -49.44
N GLN A 109 -24.21 9.81 -49.81
CA GLN A 109 -25.52 10.26 -50.22
C GLN A 109 -26.05 9.40 -51.38
N GLN A 110 -27.27 8.90 -51.26
CA GLN A 110 -28.19 8.88 -52.39
C GLN A 110 -29.62 9.05 -51.88
N GLN A 111 -30.10 10.28 -52.07
CA GLN A 111 -31.51 10.62 -52.15
C GLN A 111 -32.06 9.99 -53.44
N PRO A 112 -33.34 9.57 -53.45
CA PRO A 112 -34.24 10.25 -54.38
C PRO A 112 -35.57 10.62 -53.73
N ARG A 113 -36.03 11.85 -54.02
CA ARG A 113 -37.42 12.31 -53.85
C ARG A 113 -38.24 11.98 -55.14
N PRO A 114 -39.48 12.48 -55.35
CA PRO A 114 -40.75 12.00 -54.79
C PRO A 114 -41.88 11.92 -55.86
N HIS A 115 -42.81 10.95 -55.84
CA HIS A 115 -44.04 11.06 -56.65
C HIS A 115 -45.23 10.44 -55.90
N THR A 116 -46.05 11.29 -55.23
CA THR A 116 -47.47 11.63 -55.53
C THR A 116 -48.48 10.53 -55.21
N SER A 117 -49.31 10.72 -54.17
CA SER A 117 -50.75 11.14 -54.21
C SER A 117 -51.64 10.08 -54.89
N ASP A 118 -52.78 9.63 -54.39
CA ASP A 118 -53.82 10.21 -53.53
C ASP A 118 -54.88 9.09 -53.31
N GLY A 119 -55.86 9.28 -52.42
CA GLY A 119 -57.19 8.71 -52.63
C GLY A 119 -57.74 7.75 -51.59
N SER A 120 -58.45 8.32 -50.62
CA SER A 120 -59.45 7.69 -49.75
C SER A 120 -60.51 6.88 -50.50
N ARG A 121 -60.88 5.71 -49.97
CA ARG A 121 -62.27 5.31 -49.69
C ARG A 121 -62.33 4.05 -48.83
#